data_AF-V5FS16-F1
#
_entry.id   AF-V5FS16-F1
#
_cell.length_a   1.000
_cell.length_b   1.000
_cell.length_c   1.000
_cell.angle_alpha   90.00
_cell.angle_beta   90.00
_cell.angle_gamma   90.00
#
_symmetry.space_group_name_H-M   'P 1'
#
loop_
_entity.id
_entity.type
_entity.pdbx_description
1 polymer ?
#
loop_
_entity_poly.entity_id
_entity_poly.type
_entity_poly.pdbx_seq_one_letter_code
_entity_poly.pdbx_strand_id
1 'polypeptide(L)'
;MASYLITGCSRGLGLELTKLLAASPSAGLIFATARRETPALKSVVDSSNGRVHYVHLEVTDDASIASAVETVTEKLHGKGLDVLINNAGIQVLESHGATKMHALEQSLQINAVGVHKVSSLFLPLLEMGTLKKLLFITSELGSKGMKDYSAKAPFPSYKVSKAAANMIMVQYAMELKPKGFTVFGVSPGWMKTDLGGPGADLEPIVGATQVLKILEKATPEDSGHYKQIFVEGSEIYNGKDIPW
;
A
#
# COMPACT_ATOMS: atom_id res chain seq x y z
N MET A 1 16.86 -11.83 6.85
CA MET A 1 15.39 -11.64 6.80
C MET A 1 15.13 -10.19 6.49
N ALA A 2 14.12 -9.91 5.67
CA ALA A 2 13.83 -8.56 5.21
C ALA A 2 13.01 -7.75 6.23
N SER A 3 13.21 -6.44 6.25
CA SER A 3 12.43 -5.48 7.03
C SER A 3 11.32 -4.85 6.19
N TYR A 4 10.14 -4.66 6.77
CA TYR A 4 8.96 -4.15 6.08
C TYR A 4 8.37 -2.99 6.86
N LEU A 5 7.95 -1.94 6.15
CA LEU A 5 7.04 -0.92 6.68
C LEU A 5 5.75 -0.94 5.89
N ILE A 6 4.62 -0.93 6.58
CA ILE A 6 3.29 -0.97 5.97
C ILE A 6 2.48 0.17 6.55
N THR A 7 1.96 1.04 5.70
CA THR A 7 1.08 2.12 6.16
C THR A 7 -0.35 1.66 6.30
N GLY A 8 -1.06 2.06 7.36
CA GLY A 8 -2.50 1.79 7.53
C GLY A 8 -2.84 0.36 7.95
N CYS A 9 -2.21 -0.14 9.02
CA CYS A 9 -2.35 -1.51 9.52
C CYS A 9 -3.43 -1.71 10.59
N SER A 10 -4.23 -0.70 10.91
CA SER A 10 -5.23 -0.81 11.98
C SER A 10 -6.37 -1.79 11.64
N ARG A 11 -6.58 -2.10 10.36
CA ARG A 11 -7.67 -2.94 9.83
C ARG A 11 -7.45 -3.28 8.35
N GLY A 12 -8.33 -4.11 7.79
CA GLY A 12 -8.40 -4.40 6.35
C GLY A 12 -7.11 -5.00 5.80
N LEU A 13 -6.75 -4.60 4.57
CA LEU A 13 -5.59 -5.13 3.86
C LEU A 13 -4.29 -4.99 4.66
N GLY A 14 -3.98 -3.82 5.20
CA GLY A 14 -2.75 -3.57 5.95
C GLY A 14 -2.60 -4.48 7.18
N LEU A 15 -3.71 -4.76 7.88
CA LEU A 15 -3.70 -5.70 9.01
C LEU A 15 -3.43 -7.13 8.55
N GLU A 16 -4.07 -7.59 7.46
CA GLU A 16 -3.82 -8.94 6.93
C GLU A 16 -2.40 -9.10 6.37
N LEU A 17 -1.86 -8.08 5.70
CA LEU A 17 -0.45 -8.05 5.31
C LEU A 17 0.48 -8.18 6.53
N THR A 18 0.16 -7.47 7.61
CA THR A 18 0.92 -7.53 8.86
C THR A 18 0.87 -8.93 9.47
N LYS A 19 -0.30 -9.57 9.53
CA LYS A 19 -0.45 -10.95 10.04
C LYS A 19 0.34 -11.96 9.20
N LEU A 20 0.24 -11.87 7.88
CA LEU A 20 0.94 -12.78 6.97
C LEU A 20 2.45 -12.63 7.06
N LEU A 21 2.96 -11.39 7.08
CA LEU A 21 4.39 -11.14 7.26
C LEU A 21 4.87 -11.56 8.65
N ALA A 22 4.07 -11.35 9.69
CA ALA A 22 4.36 -11.88 11.02
C ALA A 22 4.42 -13.42 10.99
N ALA A 23 3.59 -14.12 10.23
CA ALA A 23 3.68 -15.57 10.12
C ALA A 23 4.84 -16.06 9.22
N SER A 24 5.45 -15.17 8.42
CA SER A 24 6.46 -15.54 7.43
C SER A 24 7.87 -15.66 8.03
N PRO A 25 8.62 -16.75 7.74
CA PRO A 25 10.01 -16.90 8.17
C PRO A 25 10.99 -16.03 7.36
N SER A 26 10.59 -15.49 6.21
CA SER A 26 11.44 -14.61 5.38
C SER A 26 11.43 -13.16 5.89
N ALA A 27 10.43 -12.79 6.68
CA ALA A 27 10.27 -11.45 7.26
C ALA A 27 10.88 -11.35 8.66
N GLY A 28 11.72 -10.33 8.85
CA GLY A 28 12.47 -10.09 10.08
C GLY A 28 11.75 -9.10 10.99
N LEU A 29 11.83 -7.81 10.64
CA LEU A 29 11.15 -6.72 11.36
C LEU A 29 9.98 -6.20 10.53
N ILE A 30 8.83 -5.99 11.17
CA ILE A 30 7.63 -5.46 10.54
C ILE A 30 7.20 -4.22 11.31
N PHE A 31 7.25 -3.07 10.65
CA PHE A 31 6.73 -1.80 11.16
C PHE A 31 5.30 -1.62 10.64
N ALA A 32 4.34 -1.98 11.49
CA ALA A 32 2.93 -1.87 11.17
C ALA A 32 2.42 -0.50 11.63
N THR A 33 2.24 0.43 10.69
CA THR A 33 1.92 1.81 11.05
C THR A 33 0.43 2.08 11.00
N ALA A 34 -0.08 2.87 11.95
CA ALA A 34 -1.45 3.33 11.95
C ALA A 34 -1.60 4.58 12.83
N ARG A 35 -2.70 5.31 12.65
CA ARG A 35 -3.04 6.44 13.52
C ARG A 35 -3.33 6.01 14.96
N ARG A 36 -3.83 4.79 15.14
CA ARG A 36 -4.15 4.18 16.43
C ARG A 36 -3.86 2.69 16.39
N GLU A 37 -3.34 2.16 17.49
CA GLU A 37 -3.21 0.72 17.70
C GLU A 37 -4.59 0.15 18.06
N THR A 38 -5.22 -0.56 17.11
CA THR A 38 -6.51 -1.23 17.36
C THR A 38 -6.28 -2.52 18.14
N PRO A 39 -7.29 -3.09 18.82
CA PRO A 39 -7.16 -4.37 19.51
C PRO A 39 -6.64 -5.49 18.61
N ALA A 40 -7.08 -5.51 17.34
CA ALA A 40 -6.63 -6.48 16.36
C ALA A 40 -5.15 -6.30 15.97
N LEU A 41 -4.69 -5.07 15.77
CA LEU A 41 -3.27 -4.80 15.51
C LEU A 41 -2.41 -5.10 16.75
N LYS A 42 -2.86 -4.67 17.93
CA LYS A 42 -2.20 -4.96 19.21
C LYS A 42 -2.00 -6.46 19.42
N SER A 43 -3.02 -7.27 19.13
CA SER A 43 -2.92 -8.73 19.24
C SER A 43 -1.81 -9.31 18.37
N VAL A 44 -1.61 -8.78 17.15
CA VAL A 44 -0.52 -9.20 16.25
C VAL A 44 0.84 -8.75 16.80
N VAL A 45 0.94 -7.52 17.31
CA VAL A 45 2.16 -6.99 17.93
C VAL A 45 2.57 -7.85 19.12
N ASP A 46 1.66 -8.07 20.07
CA ASP A 46 1.91 -8.80 21.32
C ASP A 46 2.29 -10.27 21.07
N SER A 47 1.70 -10.91 20.04
CA SER A 47 1.98 -12.31 19.68
C SER A 47 3.21 -12.51 18.77
N SER A 48 3.81 -11.44 18.26
CA SER A 48 4.90 -11.53 17.28
C SER A 48 6.28 -11.88 17.85
N ASN A 49 6.39 -11.94 19.18
CA ASN A 49 7.64 -12.08 19.91
C ASN A 49 8.68 -10.99 19.54
N GLY A 50 8.21 -9.74 19.45
CA GLY A 50 9.05 -8.58 19.15
C GLY A 50 9.40 -8.36 17.67
N ARG A 51 8.85 -9.17 16.74
CA ARG A 51 9.07 -8.98 15.30
C ARG A 51 8.19 -7.92 14.67
N VAL A 52 7.00 -7.69 15.22
CA VAL A 52 6.08 -6.65 14.75
C VAL A 52 6.12 -5.49 15.74
N HIS A 53 6.34 -4.29 15.22
CA HIS A 53 6.30 -3.04 15.98
C HIS A 53 5.15 -2.18 15.46
N TYR A 54 4.26 -1.78 16.36
CA TYR A 54 3.35 -0.68 16.07
C TYR A 54 4.14 0.63 16.03
N VAL A 55 3.89 1.44 15.00
CA VAL A 55 4.43 2.79 14.87
C VAL A 55 3.28 3.73 14.58
N HIS A 56 3.14 4.80 15.37
CA HIS A 56 2.13 5.82 15.08
C HIS A 56 2.47 6.54 13.77
N LEU A 57 1.48 6.69 12.89
CA LEU A 57 1.63 7.44 11.64
C LEU A 57 0.30 8.03 11.18
N GLU A 58 0.26 9.35 11.01
CA GLU A 58 -0.70 10.09 10.19
C GLU A 58 0.01 10.52 8.90
N VAL A 59 -0.47 10.01 7.76
CA VAL A 59 0.21 10.17 6.46
C VAL A 59 0.08 11.57 5.88
N THR A 60 -0.80 12.40 6.45
CA THR A 60 -0.97 13.80 6.04
C THR A 60 -0.21 14.80 6.91
N ASP A 61 0.44 14.34 7.99
CA ASP A 61 1.15 15.18 8.95
C ASP A 61 2.66 14.95 8.88
N ASP A 62 3.39 15.98 8.46
CA ASP A 62 4.84 15.92 8.25
C ASP A 62 5.61 15.61 9.54
N ALA A 63 5.14 16.11 10.69
CA ALA A 63 5.78 15.83 11.99
C ALA A 63 5.54 14.37 12.41
N SER A 64 4.34 13.85 12.15
CA SER A 64 4.01 12.43 12.39
C SER A 64 4.88 11.50 11.55
N ILE A 65 5.09 11.82 10.26
CA ILE A 65 5.94 11.03 9.37
C ILE A 65 7.40 11.09 9.83
N ALA A 66 7.92 12.26 10.18
CA ALA A 66 9.29 12.42 10.67
C ALA A 66 9.54 11.61 11.96
N SER A 67 8.62 11.67 12.92
CA SER A 67 8.70 10.89 14.16
C SER A 67 8.64 9.37 13.90
N ALA A 68 7.85 8.94 12.92
CA ALA A 68 7.81 7.54 12.50
C ALA A 68 9.14 7.09 11.88
N VAL A 69 9.79 7.94 11.08
CA VAL A 69 11.13 7.65 10.52
C VAL A 69 12.16 7.50 11.64
N GLU A 70 12.18 8.39 12.63
CA GLU A 70 13.08 8.30 13.80
C GLU A 70 12.86 6.98 14.55
N THR A 71 11.61 6.68 14.88
CA THR A 71 11.23 5.43 15.58
C THR A 71 11.72 4.19 14.82
N VAL A 72 11.51 4.15 13.51
CA VAL A 72 11.93 3.03 12.66
C VAL A 72 13.45 2.94 12.56
N THR A 73 14.14 4.09 12.43
CA THR A 73 15.60 4.18 12.38
C THR A 73 16.23 3.56 13.63
N GLU A 74 15.72 3.91 14.81
CA GLU A 74 16.20 3.37 16.08
C GLU A 74 16.07 1.85 16.15
N LYS A 75 14.91 1.32 15.73
CA LYS A 75 14.62 -0.12 15.75
C LYS A 75 15.40 -0.92 14.71
N LEU A 76 15.83 -0.28 13.62
CA LEU A 76 16.67 -0.92 12.62
C LEU A 76 18.13 -1.08 13.07
N HIS A 77 18.55 -0.40 14.15
CA HIS A 77 19.90 -0.52 14.73
C HIS A 77 21.01 -0.33 13.67
N GLY A 78 20.89 0.70 12.84
CA GLY A 78 21.84 1.04 11.78
C GLY A 78 21.69 0.24 10.47
N LYS A 79 20.71 -0.68 10.39
CA LYS A 79 20.34 -1.34 9.13
C LYS A 79 19.38 -0.47 8.32
N GLY A 80 19.25 -0.76 7.03
CA GLY A 80 18.23 -0.13 6.17
C GLY A 80 16.87 -0.81 6.24
N LEU A 81 15.87 -0.14 5.69
CA LEU A 81 14.53 -0.67 5.44
C LEU A 81 14.51 -1.38 4.08
N ASP A 82 14.03 -2.62 3.99
CA ASP A 82 14.05 -3.37 2.72
C ASP A 82 12.84 -3.10 1.85
N VAL A 83 11.66 -2.95 2.46
CA VAL A 83 10.38 -2.81 1.76
C VAL A 83 9.50 -1.76 2.42
N LEU A 84 8.95 -0.84 1.62
CA LEU A 84 7.86 0.04 2.00
C LEU A 84 6.59 -0.29 1.19
N ILE A 85 5.49 -0.57 1.89
CA ILE A 85 4.16 -0.80 1.33
C ILE A 85 3.26 0.40 1.68
N ASN A 86 3.03 1.27 0.69
CA ASN A 86 2.06 2.35 0.78
C ASN A 86 0.63 1.80 0.63
N ASN A 87 0.02 1.40 1.75
CA ASN A 87 -1.31 0.81 1.81
C ASN A 87 -2.39 1.79 2.33
N ALA A 88 -2.03 2.75 3.18
CA ALA A 88 -2.98 3.69 3.74
C ALA A 88 -3.76 4.43 2.64
N GLY A 89 -5.08 4.48 2.78
CA GLY A 89 -5.94 5.18 1.84
C GLY A 89 -7.38 5.26 2.28
N ILE A 90 -8.13 6.12 1.61
CA ILE A 90 -9.56 6.33 1.81
C ILE A 90 -10.32 6.22 0.49
N GLN A 91 -11.60 5.90 0.58
CA GLN A 91 -12.57 6.01 -0.50
C GLN A 91 -13.82 6.64 0.09
N VAL A 92 -14.38 7.64 -0.59
CA VAL A 92 -15.60 8.32 -0.16
C VAL A 92 -16.62 8.23 -1.27
N LEU A 93 -17.86 7.88 -0.91
CA LEU A 93 -18.99 7.85 -1.82
C LEU A 93 -19.36 9.28 -2.24
N GLU A 94 -19.40 9.54 -3.55
CA GLU A 94 -19.76 10.84 -4.09
C GLU A 94 -21.23 10.86 -4.49
N SER A 95 -22.09 11.30 -3.57
CA SER A 95 -23.56 11.31 -3.74
C SER A 95 -24.06 12.10 -4.96
N HIS A 96 -23.25 13.02 -5.48
CA HIS A 96 -23.57 13.88 -6.61
C HIS A 96 -22.72 13.60 -7.86
N GLY A 97 -21.97 12.49 -7.88
CA GLY A 97 -21.13 12.10 -8.99
C GLY A 97 -19.94 13.04 -9.28
N ALA A 98 -19.38 12.94 -10.49
CA ALA A 98 -18.13 13.59 -10.86
C ALA A 98 -18.20 15.13 -10.97
N THR A 99 -19.39 15.70 -11.14
CA THR A 99 -19.57 17.16 -11.23
C THR A 99 -19.47 17.86 -9.88
N LYS A 100 -19.51 17.11 -8.76
CA LYS A 100 -19.48 17.62 -7.39
C LYS A 100 -18.71 16.67 -6.48
N MET A 101 -17.43 16.49 -6.80
CA MET A 101 -16.50 15.66 -6.06
C MET A 101 -16.09 16.30 -4.71
N HIS A 102 -16.94 16.19 -3.69
CA HIS A 102 -16.72 16.86 -2.40
C HIS A 102 -15.53 16.29 -1.63
N ALA A 103 -15.13 15.04 -1.89
CA ALA A 103 -14.00 14.40 -1.24
C ALA A 103 -12.71 14.44 -2.09
N LEU A 104 -12.66 15.23 -3.17
CA LEU A 104 -11.51 15.24 -4.10
C LEU A 104 -10.22 15.63 -3.39
N GLU A 105 -10.25 16.76 -2.68
CA GLU A 105 -9.08 17.27 -1.96
C GLU A 105 -8.61 16.28 -0.90
N GLN A 106 -9.51 15.78 -0.05
CA GLN A 106 -9.17 14.78 0.97
C GLN A 106 -8.59 13.50 0.36
N SER A 107 -9.18 13.01 -0.73
CA SER A 107 -8.71 11.80 -1.42
C SER A 107 -7.31 12.01 -2.00
N LEU A 108 -7.04 13.16 -2.63
CA LEU A 108 -5.71 13.51 -3.13
C LEU A 108 -4.69 13.66 -2.00
N GLN A 109 -5.07 14.33 -0.91
CA GLN A 109 -4.19 14.53 0.24
C GLN A 109 -3.73 13.20 0.84
N ILE A 110 -4.64 12.23 1.03
CA ILE A 110 -4.30 10.96 1.65
C ILE A 110 -3.70 9.97 0.64
N ASN A 111 -4.38 9.73 -0.49
CA ASN A 111 -4.03 8.63 -1.39
C ASN A 111 -2.88 8.96 -2.35
N ALA A 112 -2.51 10.23 -2.50
CA ALA A 112 -1.45 10.66 -3.41
C ALA A 112 -0.37 11.48 -2.68
N VAL A 113 -0.72 12.62 -2.09
CA VAL A 113 0.26 13.50 -1.43
C VAL A 113 0.89 12.81 -0.23
N GLY A 114 0.09 12.22 0.66
CA GLY A 114 0.58 11.48 1.83
C GLY A 114 1.44 10.28 1.45
N VAL A 115 1.06 9.55 0.40
CA VAL A 115 1.87 8.46 -0.17
C VAL A 115 3.24 8.97 -0.64
N HIS A 116 3.28 10.10 -1.35
CA HIS A 116 4.54 10.73 -1.77
C HIS A 116 5.38 11.16 -0.56
N LYS A 117 4.78 11.84 0.42
CA LYS A 117 5.47 12.32 1.63
C LYS A 117 6.11 11.17 2.41
N VAL A 118 5.34 10.11 2.70
CA VAL A 118 5.87 8.91 3.37
C VAL A 118 7.02 8.30 2.56
N SER A 119 6.82 8.10 1.25
CA SER A 119 7.87 7.52 0.40
C SER A 119 9.15 8.35 0.40
N SER A 120 9.02 9.68 0.33
CA SER A 120 10.16 10.61 0.33
C SER A 120 10.91 10.59 1.65
N LEU A 121 10.22 10.63 2.78
CA LEU A 121 10.86 10.70 4.10
C LEU A 121 11.49 9.36 4.51
N PHE A 122 10.94 8.22 4.06
CA PHE A 122 11.54 6.90 4.29
C PHE A 122 12.62 6.51 3.28
N LEU A 123 12.78 7.27 2.18
CA LEU A 123 13.73 6.95 1.12
C LEU A 123 15.18 6.74 1.61
N PRO A 124 15.74 7.56 2.52
CA PRO A 124 17.10 7.35 3.03
C PRO A 124 17.28 5.98 3.69
N LEU A 125 16.29 5.50 4.46
CA LEU A 125 16.32 4.17 5.06
C LEU A 125 16.20 3.07 4.00
N LEU A 126 15.37 3.28 2.98
CA LEU A 126 15.24 2.34 1.86
C LEU A 126 16.52 2.24 1.03
N GLU A 127 17.26 3.34 0.84
CA GLU A 127 18.53 3.35 0.11
C GLU A 127 19.61 2.51 0.79
N MET A 128 19.56 2.41 2.13
CA MET A 128 20.39 1.53 2.95
C MET A 128 19.91 0.07 2.95
N GLY A 129 18.67 -0.18 2.51
CA GLY A 129 18.07 -1.51 2.44
C GLY A 129 18.70 -2.39 1.36
N THR A 130 18.53 -3.70 1.51
CA THR A 130 19.07 -4.68 0.56
C THR A 130 18.10 -4.97 -0.59
N LEU A 131 16.79 -5.08 -0.30
CA LEU A 131 15.80 -5.39 -1.35
C LEU A 131 15.35 -4.17 -2.15
N LYS A 132 15.30 -2.98 -1.53
CA LYS A 132 14.93 -1.71 -2.17
C LYS A 132 13.60 -1.78 -2.93
N LYS A 133 12.55 -2.30 -2.28
CA LYS A 133 11.21 -2.41 -2.88
C LYS A 133 10.27 -1.34 -2.34
N LEU A 134 9.59 -0.64 -3.26
CA LEU A 134 8.57 0.34 -2.93
C LEU A 134 7.26 -0.04 -3.62
N LEU A 135 6.30 -0.52 -2.84
CA LEU A 135 5.02 -1.01 -3.32
C LEU A 135 3.92 0.03 -3.05
N PHE A 136 3.15 0.35 -4.09
CA PHE A 136 1.97 1.19 -3.99
C PHE A 136 0.70 0.33 -4.09
N ILE A 137 -0.13 0.33 -3.04
CA ILE A 137 -1.47 -0.24 -3.15
C ILE A 137 -2.36 0.76 -3.86
N THR A 138 -2.75 0.44 -5.09
CA THR A 138 -3.60 1.28 -5.93
C THR A 138 -4.89 0.54 -6.30
N SER A 139 -5.56 0.91 -7.39
CA SER A 139 -6.85 0.33 -7.80
C SER A 139 -7.06 0.37 -9.31
N GLU A 140 -7.71 -0.65 -9.89
CA GLU A 140 -8.16 -0.64 -11.29
C GLU A 140 -9.06 0.57 -11.55
N LEU A 141 -9.72 1.10 -10.52
CA LEU A 141 -10.52 2.31 -10.60
C LEU A 141 -9.70 3.58 -10.90
N GLY A 142 -8.39 3.56 -10.63
CA GLY A 142 -7.45 4.62 -11.00
C GLY A 142 -6.89 4.50 -12.42
N SER A 143 -7.29 3.47 -13.18
CA SER A 143 -6.85 3.26 -14.57
C SER A 143 -7.83 3.89 -15.56
N LYS A 144 -7.29 4.72 -16.47
CA LYS A 144 -8.03 5.26 -17.61
C LYS A 144 -8.31 4.18 -18.64
N GLY A 145 -7.39 3.25 -18.86
CA GLY A 145 -7.57 2.09 -19.73
C GLY A 145 -8.70 1.15 -19.28
N MET A 146 -9.06 1.18 -17.99
CA MET A 146 -10.17 0.42 -17.40
C MET A 146 -11.44 1.25 -17.21
N LYS A 147 -11.60 2.37 -17.93
CA LYS A 147 -12.74 3.30 -17.75
C LYS A 147 -14.10 2.61 -17.73
N ASP A 148 -14.34 1.61 -18.58
CA ASP A 148 -15.65 0.95 -18.72
C ASP A 148 -15.94 0.03 -17.53
N TYR A 149 -14.92 -0.67 -17.02
CA TYR A 149 -15.00 -1.40 -15.74
C TYR A 149 -15.28 -0.43 -14.59
N SER A 150 -14.53 0.69 -14.54
CA SER A 150 -14.64 1.65 -13.45
C SER A 150 -15.93 2.47 -13.47
N ALA A 151 -16.64 2.56 -14.60
CA ALA A 151 -17.77 3.47 -14.80
C ALA A 151 -18.89 3.28 -13.77
N LYS A 152 -19.10 2.04 -13.32
CA LYS A 152 -20.14 1.67 -12.35
C LYS A 152 -19.80 2.03 -10.90
N ALA A 153 -18.53 2.30 -10.59
CA ALA A 153 -18.09 2.62 -9.24
C ALA A 153 -18.31 4.12 -8.93
N PRO A 154 -19.14 4.50 -7.94
CA PRO A 154 -19.51 5.89 -7.66
C PRO A 154 -18.47 6.65 -6.83
N PHE A 155 -17.18 6.45 -7.11
CA PHE A 155 -16.05 7.00 -6.33
C PHE A 155 -15.11 7.89 -7.16
N PRO A 156 -15.59 8.89 -7.92
CA PRO A 156 -14.74 9.67 -8.83
C PRO A 156 -13.54 10.34 -8.15
N SER A 157 -13.67 10.87 -6.92
CA SER A 157 -12.52 11.39 -6.14
C SER A 157 -11.45 10.33 -5.88
N TYR A 158 -11.87 9.11 -5.53
CA TYR A 158 -10.97 7.98 -5.33
C TYR A 158 -10.24 7.60 -6.62
N LYS A 159 -10.97 7.51 -7.74
CA LYS A 159 -10.41 7.24 -9.08
C LYS A 159 -9.30 8.23 -9.43
N VAL A 160 -9.59 9.53 -9.32
CA VAL A 160 -8.62 10.60 -9.59
C VAL A 160 -7.41 10.47 -8.68
N SER A 161 -7.63 10.21 -7.38
CA SER A 161 -6.53 10.08 -6.43
C SER A 161 -5.62 8.86 -6.68
N LYS A 162 -6.19 7.72 -7.12
CA LYS A 162 -5.41 6.53 -7.47
C LYS A 162 -4.69 6.67 -8.80
N ALA A 163 -5.28 7.38 -9.77
CA ALA A 163 -4.58 7.78 -10.99
C ALA A 163 -3.37 8.69 -10.68
N ALA A 164 -3.52 9.64 -9.74
CA ALA A 164 -2.42 10.48 -9.28
C ALA A 164 -1.32 9.64 -8.56
N ALA A 165 -1.72 8.70 -7.70
CA ALA A 165 -0.79 7.78 -7.04
C ALA A 165 -0.01 6.91 -8.04
N ASN A 166 -0.67 6.44 -9.10
CA ASN A 166 -0.04 5.70 -10.19
C ASN A 166 1.05 6.54 -10.87
N MET A 167 0.77 7.81 -11.17
CA MET A 167 1.77 8.69 -11.77
C MET A 167 2.95 8.95 -10.83
N ILE A 168 2.69 9.19 -9.53
CA ILE A 168 3.75 9.32 -8.52
C ILE A 168 4.64 8.07 -8.51
N MET A 169 4.04 6.88 -8.49
CA MET A 169 4.78 5.61 -8.54
C MET A 169 5.67 5.52 -9.78
N VAL A 170 5.19 5.92 -10.96
CA VAL A 170 5.99 5.95 -12.20
C VAL A 170 7.18 6.91 -12.07
N GLN A 171 6.99 8.10 -11.48
CA GLN A 171 8.10 9.04 -11.25
C GLN A 171 9.18 8.42 -10.36
N TYR A 172 8.79 7.79 -9.24
CA TYR A 172 9.73 7.07 -8.37
C TYR A 172 10.42 5.90 -9.09
N ALA A 173 9.69 5.13 -9.90
CA ALA A 173 10.27 4.04 -10.68
C ALA A 173 11.35 4.54 -11.66
N MET A 174 11.10 5.64 -12.36
CA MET A 174 12.06 6.24 -13.28
C MET A 174 13.31 6.74 -12.55
N GLU A 175 13.13 7.46 -11.44
CA GLU A 175 14.24 8.06 -10.70
C GLU A 175 15.09 7.03 -9.94
N LEU A 176 14.45 6.03 -9.33
CA LEU A 176 15.13 5.10 -8.43
C LEU A 176 15.64 3.83 -9.14
N LYS A 177 15.26 3.58 -10.40
CA LYS A 177 15.76 2.43 -11.17
C LYS A 177 17.29 2.35 -11.24
N PRO A 178 18.04 3.44 -11.52
CA PRO A 178 19.51 3.40 -11.49
C PRO A 178 20.10 3.10 -10.09
N LYS A 179 19.33 3.33 -9.02
CA LYS A 179 19.71 3.04 -7.63
C LYS A 179 19.38 1.61 -7.20
N GLY A 180 18.88 0.78 -8.11
CA GLY A 180 18.55 -0.63 -7.89
C GLY A 180 17.18 -0.87 -7.25
N PHE A 181 16.27 0.09 -7.31
CA PHE A 181 14.93 -0.08 -6.73
C PHE A 181 13.98 -0.80 -7.67
N THR A 182 13.09 -1.59 -7.08
CA THR A 182 11.88 -2.10 -7.73
C THR A 182 10.67 -1.34 -7.18
N VAL A 183 10.11 -0.43 -7.98
CA VAL A 183 8.97 0.41 -7.59
C VAL A 183 7.76 0.06 -8.44
N PHE A 184 6.67 -0.40 -7.86
CA PHE A 184 5.53 -0.90 -8.64
C PHE A 184 4.23 -0.83 -7.85
N GLY A 185 3.12 -1.02 -8.55
CA GLY A 185 1.77 -0.96 -7.99
C GLY A 185 1.13 -2.33 -7.95
N VAL A 186 0.20 -2.55 -7.01
CA VAL A 186 -0.68 -3.73 -7.01
C VAL A 186 -2.12 -3.36 -6.69
N SER A 187 -3.05 -3.96 -7.43
CA SER A 187 -4.49 -3.84 -7.18
C SER A 187 -4.90 -5.03 -6.36
N PRO A 188 -5.33 -4.85 -5.11
CA PRO A 188 -5.58 -5.97 -4.22
C PRO A 188 -6.93 -6.65 -4.49
N GLY A 189 -7.68 -6.21 -5.51
CA GLY A 189 -9.04 -6.62 -5.77
C GLY A 189 -10.06 -5.99 -4.82
N TRP A 190 -11.35 -6.29 -5.05
CA TRP A 190 -12.45 -5.75 -4.27
C TRP A 190 -12.71 -6.61 -3.03
N MET A 191 -12.15 -6.20 -1.90
CA MET A 191 -12.17 -6.98 -0.66
C MET A 191 -13.23 -6.51 0.34
N LYS A 192 -13.81 -7.45 1.08
CA LYS A 192 -14.74 -7.25 2.20
C LYS A 192 -14.05 -6.60 3.40
N THR A 193 -13.80 -5.32 3.24
CA THR A 193 -13.25 -4.39 4.24
C THR A 193 -14.20 -3.22 4.38
N ASP A 194 -14.00 -2.33 5.35
CA ASP A 194 -14.84 -1.13 5.42
C ASP A 194 -14.73 -0.24 4.16
N LEU A 195 -13.59 -0.31 3.44
CA LEU A 195 -13.40 0.43 2.18
C LEU A 195 -14.18 -0.21 1.03
N GLY A 196 -14.13 -1.54 0.92
CA GLY A 196 -14.83 -2.28 -0.14
C GLY A 196 -16.34 -2.46 0.11
N GLY A 197 -16.76 -2.46 1.36
CA GLY A 197 -18.15 -2.68 1.76
C GLY A 197 -18.59 -4.14 1.66
N PRO A 198 -19.86 -4.43 2.03
CA PRO A 198 -20.37 -5.79 2.14
C PRO A 198 -20.58 -6.50 0.79
N GLY A 199 -20.66 -5.75 -0.31
CA GLY A 199 -20.83 -6.29 -1.67
C GLY A 199 -19.55 -6.78 -2.33
N ALA A 200 -18.40 -6.63 -1.66
CA ALA A 200 -17.11 -7.04 -2.17
C ALA A 200 -17.00 -8.56 -2.34
N ASP A 201 -16.27 -9.00 -3.36
CA ASP A 201 -16.23 -10.39 -3.81
C ASP A 201 -15.08 -11.21 -3.20
N LEU A 202 -14.08 -10.55 -2.60
CA LEU A 202 -12.93 -11.20 -1.98
C LEU A 202 -12.87 -11.05 -0.47
N GLU A 203 -12.42 -12.09 0.22
CA GLU A 203 -11.97 -11.96 1.60
C GLU A 203 -10.62 -11.22 1.64
N PRO A 204 -10.38 -10.33 2.64
CA PRO A 204 -9.13 -9.56 2.71
C PRO A 204 -7.85 -10.40 2.70
N ILE A 205 -7.90 -11.60 3.29
CA ILE A 205 -6.78 -12.54 3.32
C ILE A 205 -6.36 -13.00 1.91
N VAL A 206 -7.31 -13.13 0.98
CA VAL A 206 -7.04 -13.55 -0.40
C VAL A 206 -6.25 -12.46 -1.11
N GLY A 207 -6.72 -11.21 -1.04
CA GLY A 207 -6.02 -10.06 -1.60
C GLY A 207 -4.64 -9.86 -1.00
N ALA A 208 -4.53 -9.90 0.33
CA ALA A 208 -3.26 -9.79 1.05
C ALA A 208 -2.24 -10.86 0.64
N THR A 209 -2.69 -12.11 0.53
CA THR A 209 -1.84 -13.23 0.10
C THR A 209 -1.30 -13.02 -1.31
N GLN A 210 -2.15 -12.57 -2.24
CA GLN A 210 -1.73 -12.33 -3.62
C GLN A 210 -0.81 -11.11 -3.75
N VAL A 211 -1.07 -10.04 -2.99
CA VAL A 211 -0.20 -8.87 -2.92
C VAL A 211 1.22 -9.28 -2.47
N LEU A 212 1.33 -10.07 -1.40
CA LEU A 212 2.65 -10.54 -0.93
C LEU A 212 3.32 -11.48 -1.94
N LYS A 213 2.57 -12.38 -2.59
CA LYS A 213 3.13 -13.24 -3.65
C LYS A 213 3.70 -12.43 -4.81
N ILE A 214 3.02 -11.36 -5.23
CA ILE A 214 3.53 -10.46 -6.27
C ILE A 214 4.77 -9.74 -5.76
N LEU A 215 4.74 -9.20 -4.54
CA LEU A 215 5.85 -8.49 -3.93
C LEU A 215 7.12 -9.34 -3.80
N GLU A 216 6.98 -10.58 -3.34
CA GLU A 216 8.08 -11.53 -3.19
C GLU A 216 8.72 -11.85 -4.54
N LYS A 217 7.91 -12.08 -5.58
CA LYS A 217 8.36 -12.42 -6.94
C LYS A 217 8.82 -11.21 -7.75
N ALA A 218 8.52 -9.99 -7.31
CA ALA A 218 8.81 -8.79 -8.08
C ALA A 218 10.31 -8.63 -8.36
N THR A 219 10.63 -8.35 -9.61
CA THR A 219 11.99 -8.11 -10.11
C THR A 219 12.14 -6.68 -10.65
N PRO A 220 13.36 -6.18 -10.93
CA PRO A 220 13.56 -4.85 -11.48
C PRO A 220 12.79 -4.56 -12.78
N GLU A 221 12.45 -5.59 -13.55
CA GLU A 221 11.61 -5.51 -14.77
C GLU A 221 10.17 -5.09 -14.47
N ASP A 222 9.68 -5.35 -13.26
CA ASP A 222 8.35 -4.92 -12.82
C ASP A 222 8.31 -3.45 -12.41
N SER A 223 9.47 -2.78 -12.31
CA SER A 223 9.56 -1.39 -11.90
C SER A 223 8.86 -0.47 -12.89
N GLY A 224 7.92 0.33 -12.39
CA GLY A 224 7.06 1.21 -13.17
C GLY A 224 5.78 0.54 -13.64
N HIS A 225 5.57 -0.76 -13.40
CA HIS A 225 4.35 -1.48 -13.75
C HIS A 225 3.33 -1.45 -12.62
N TYR A 226 2.07 -1.70 -12.98
CA TYR A 226 0.97 -1.82 -12.05
C TYR A 226 0.18 -3.10 -12.33
N LYS A 227 0.21 -4.04 -11.37
CA LYS A 227 -0.33 -5.41 -11.53
C LYS A 227 -1.67 -5.62 -10.85
N GLN A 228 -2.50 -6.45 -11.47
CA GLN A 228 -3.66 -7.02 -10.81
C GLN A 228 -3.26 -8.28 -10.03
N ILE A 229 -4.00 -8.60 -8.95
CA ILE A 229 -3.90 -9.92 -8.34
C ILE A 229 -4.45 -11.03 -9.25
N PHE A 230 -4.02 -12.26 -8.99
CA PHE A 230 -4.56 -13.46 -9.62
C PHE A 230 -5.45 -14.24 -8.65
N VAL A 231 -6.68 -14.54 -9.06
CA VAL A 231 -7.59 -15.43 -8.32
C VAL A 231 -8.06 -16.52 -9.29
N GLU A 232 -7.81 -17.78 -8.93
CA GLU A 232 -8.18 -18.92 -9.75
C GLU A 232 -9.68 -18.93 -10.04
N GLY A 233 -10.03 -19.11 -11.32
CA GLY A 233 -11.43 -19.07 -11.78
C GLY A 233 -12.04 -17.67 -11.89
N SER A 234 -11.33 -16.60 -11.54
CA SER A 234 -11.81 -15.22 -11.73
C SER A 234 -11.48 -14.71 -13.13
N GLU A 235 -12.50 -14.21 -13.83
CA GLU A 235 -12.30 -13.47 -15.09
C GLU A 235 -11.78 -12.04 -14.83
N ILE A 236 -12.07 -11.49 -13.65
CA ILE A 236 -11.68 -10.12 -13.27
C ILE A 236 -10.23 -10.11 -12.81
N TYR A 237 -9.83 -11.01 -11.89
CA TYR A 237 -8.51 -11.02 -11.26
C TYR A 237 -7.55 -12.00 -11.95
N ASN A 238 -6.99 -11.57 -13.08
CA ASN A 238 -6.24 -12.44 -13.98
C ASN A 238 -4.70 -12.34 -13.83
N GLY A 239 -4.19 -11.56 -12.88
CA GLY A 239 -2.76 -11.43 -12.61
C GLY A 239 -1.96 -10.59 -13.60
N LYS A 240 -2.60 -10.00 -14.62
CA LYS A 240 -1.93 -9.21 -15.66
C LYS A 240 -1.66 -7.79 -15.19
N ASP A 241 -0.82 -7.10 -15.95
CA ASP A 241 -0.67 -5.66 -15.85
C ASP A 241 -1.99 -4.96 -16.18
N ILE A 242 -2.32 -3.95 -15.39
CA ILE A 242 -3.47 -3.09 -15.59
C ILE A 242 -3.04 -1.95 -16.53
N PRO A 243 -3.79 -1.65 -17.60
CA PRO A 243 -3.46 -0.52 -18.46
C PRO A 243 -3.53 0.80 -17.69
N TRP A 244 -2.81 1.83 -18.10
CA TRP A 244 -2.83 3.15 -17.44
C TRP A 244 -4.12 3.93 -17.66
#